data_AF-A0A3A8YTS2-F1
#
_entry.id   AF-A0A3A8YTS2-F1
#
_cell.length_a   1.000
_cell.length_b   1.000
_cell.length_c   1.000
_cell.angle_alpha   90.00
_cell.angle_beta   90.00
_cell.angle_gamma   90.00
#
_symmetry.space_group_name_H-M   'P 1'
#
loop_
_entity.id
_entity.type
_entity.pdbx_description
1 polymer ?
#
loop_
_entity_poly.entity_id
_entity_poly.type
_entity_poly.pdbx_seq_one_letter_code
_entity_poly.pdbx_strand_id
1 'polypeptide(L)'
;MTGRAKFRLKKKQPLWALPILAAVLAVLCISFGPSSRSAMKQYLRERYGREFVILSSEKVPRDLLGHRVYSARTFTAAPKDDPDLRFFASSYWATDGFWPVIHHYCNDSYEEEQMLRIWEEEARTAGVDYSLVLERYPCSREAQTFRSGYGVILSFGPKDLDQICLLLSRSMERMLAETPAQQGRMTGSTLRLRYREEDWPEDNCCTVALTLFYSLFHTGNGASEWQNIDTDPEAIRECILEAAARYERQYDLQ
;
A
#
# COMPACT_ATOMS: atom_id res chain seq x y z
N MET A 1 -17.64 -74.54 16.62
CA MET A 1 -16.35 -73.90 16.26
C MET A 1 -16.60 -72.89 15.16
N THR A 2 -16.21 -71.65 15.41
CA THR A 2 -16.48 -70.42 14.67
C THR A 2 -15.48 -70.23 13.51
N GLY A 3 -15.98 -70.08 12.28
CA GLY A 3 -15.17 -69.71 11.11
C GLY A 3 -15.54 -68.31 10.60
N ARG A 4 -14.82 -67.27 11.04
CA ARG A 4 -14.96 -65.89 10.55
C ARG A 4 -14.39 -65.75 9.14
N ALA A 5 -15.22 -65.41 8.16
CA ALA A 5 -14.78 -64.98 6.85
C ALA A 5 -14.10 -63.60 6.93
N LYS A 6 -12.82 -63.51 6.55
CA LYS A 6 -12.09 -62.23 6.41
C LYS A 6 -12.46 -61.58 5.07
N PHE A 7 -13.32 -60.58 5.09
CA PHE A 7 -13.49 -59.66 3.96
C PHE A 7 -12.23 -58.81 3.80
N ARG A 8 -11.39 -59.15 2.81
CA ARG A 8 -10.32 -58.25 2.32
C ARG A 8 -10.93 -57.30 1.29
N LEU A 9 -11.28 -56.08 1.71
CA LEU A 9 -11.50 -54.97 0.77
C LEU A 9 -10.16 -54.61 0.12
N LYS A 10 -9.96 -55.03 -1.14
CA LYS A 10 -8.92 -54.46 -2.01
C LYS A 10 -9.33 -53.03 -2.36
N LYS A 11 -8.83 -52.03 -1.63
CA LYS A 11 -8.86 -50.62 -2.06
C LYS A 11 -8.02 -50.48 -3.34
N LYS A 12 -8.66 -50.64 -4.51
CA LYS A 12 -8.11 -50.08 -5.75
C LYS A 12 -8.40 -48.57 -5.70
N GLN A 13 -7.45 -47.78 -5.20
CA GLN A 13 -7.52 -46.33 -5.38
C GLN A 13 -7.47 -46.04 -6.88
N PRO A 14 -8.40 -45.24 -7.43
CA PRO A 14 -8.43 -44.96 -8.85
C PRO A 14 -7.28 -43.98 -9.15
N LEU A 15 -6.18 -44.50 -9.70
CA LEU A 15 -5.03 -43.74 -10.20
C LEU A 15 -5.40 -42.65 -11.22
N TRP A 16 -6.61 -42.73 -11.81
CA TRP A 16 -7.16 -41.78 -12.78
C TRP A 16 -7.70 -40.48 -12.14
N ALA A 17 -7.96 -40.46 -10.84
CA ALA A 17 -8.46 -39.25 -10.16
C ALA A 17 -7.37 -38.16 -10.05
N LEU A 18 -6.11 -38.56 -9.91
CA LEU A 18 -4.95 -37.65 -9.82
C LEU A 18 -4.72 -36.81 -11.09
N PRO A 19 -4.66 -37.39 -12.31
CA PRO A 19 -4.48 -36.59 -13.53
C PRO A 19 -5.69 -35.72 -13.85
N ILE A 20 -6.91 -36.15 -13.55
CA ILE A 20 -8.12 -35.35 -13.73
C ILE A 20 -8.12 -34.17 -12.75
N LEU A 21 -7.79 -34.41 -11.48
CA LEU A 21 -7.66 -33.35 -10.48
C LEU A 21 -6.55 -32.36 -10.84
N ALA A 22 -5.40 -32.84 -11.33
CA ALA A 22 -4.31 -32.00 -11.80
C ALA A 22 -4.69 -31.19 -13.05
N ALA A 23 -5.44 -31.77 -13.98
CA ALA A 23 -5.95 -31.07 -15.15
C ALA A 23 -7.01 -30.01 -14.78
N VAL A 24 -7.92 -30.33 -13.86
CA VAL A 24 -8.91 -29.38 -13.31
C VAL A 24 -8.20 -28.26 -12.55
N LEU A 25 -7.20 -28.57 -11.72
CA LEU A 25 -6.36 -27.57 -11.05
C LEU A 25 -5.58 -26.72 -12.05
N ALA A 26 -5.05 -27.29 -13.13
CA ALA A 26 -4.35 -26.55 -14.17
C ALA A 26 -5.31 -25.62 -14.94
N VAL A 27 -6.49 -26.11 -15.31
CA VAL A 27 -7.53 -25.30 -15.96
C VAL A 27 -8.05 -24.22 -15.02
N LEU A 28 -8.21 -24.49 -13.73
CA LEU A 28 -8.54 -23.49 -12.72
C LEU A 28 -7.39 -22.47 -12.59
N CYS A 29 -6.13 -22.87 -12.47
CA CYS A 29 -5.00 -21.93 -12.44
C CYS A 29 -4.85 -21.06 -13.71
N ILE A 30 -5.28 -21.56 -14.87
CA ILE A 30 -5.27 -20.83 -16.15
C ILE A 30 -6.50 -19.91 -16.27
N SER A 31 -7.68 -20.38 -15.88
CA SER A 31 -8.96 -19.64 -15.97
C SER A 31 -9.13 -18.60 -14.86
N PHE A 32 -8.49 -18.84 -13.71
CA PHE A 32 -8.38 -17.94 -12.57
C PHE A 32 -7.00 -17.27 -12.55
N GLY A 33 -6.33 -17.09 -13.69
CA GLY A 33 -5.11 -16.29 -13.76
C GLY A 33 -5.35 -14.84 -13.31
N PRO A 34 -4.31 -14.06 -12.97
CA PRO A 34 -4.47 -12.64 -12.67
C PRO A 34 -5.13 -11.92 -13.87
N SER A 35 -5.97 -10.92 -13.57
CA SER A 35 -6.98 -10.32 -14.47
C SER A 35 -6.47 -10.01 -15.88
N SER A 36 -7.35 -10.09 -16.89
CA SER A 36 -7.02 -9.60 -18.24
C SER A 36 -6.99 -8.06 -18.29
N ARG A 37 -6.50 -7.48 -19.40
CA ARG A 37 -6.59 -6.02 -19.64
C ARG A 37 -8.04 -5.52 -19.56
N SER A 38 -8.98 -6.26 -20.15
CA SER A 38 -10.39 -5.91 -20.15
C SER A 38 -10.99 -5.98 -18.73
N ALA A 39 -10.65 -7.00 -17.96
CA ALA A 39 -11.10 -7.15 -16.57
C ALA A 39 -10.53 -6.02 -15.68
N MET A 40 -9.25 -5.67 -15.83
CA MET A 40 -8.67 -4.54 -15.10
C MET A 40 -9.33 -3.21 -15.49
N LYS A 41 -9.60 -2.99 -16.78
CA LYS A 41 -10.33 -1.79 -17.23
C LYS A 41 -11.73 -1.73 -16.60
N GLN A 42 -12.44 -2.86 -16.56
CA GLN A 42 -13.76 -2.94 -15.94
C GLN A 42 -13.71 -2.63 -14.45
N TYR A 43 -12.75 -3.22 -13.71
CA TYR A 43 -12.51 -2.95 -12.30
C TYR A 43 -12.32 -1.45 -12.02
N LEU A 44 -11.42 -0.79 -12.77
CA LEU A 44 -11.16 0.64 -12.59
C LEU A 44 -12.41 1.49 -12.88
N ARG A 45 -13.18 1.12 -13.91
CA ARG A 45 -14.43 1.81 -14.23
C ARG A 45 -15.49 1.64 -13.16
N GLU A 46 -15.65 0.44 -12.61
CA GLU A 46 -16.59 0.16 -11.53
C GLU A 46 -16.18 0.89 -10.24
N ARG A 47 -14.88 0.95 -9.94
CA ARG A 47 -14.34 1.62 -8.75
C ARG A 47 -14.49 3.15 -8.82
N TYR A 48 -14.21 3.75 -9.96
CA TYR A 48 -14.10 5.21 -10.09
C TYR A 48 -15.20 5.87 -10.92
N GLY A 49 -16.13 5.10 -11.49
CA GLY A 49 -17.22 5.63 -12.32
C GLY A 49 -16.75 6.33 -13.61
N ARG A 50 -15.51 6.10 -14.05
CA ARG A 50 -14.89 6.78 -15.20
C ARG A 50 -14.17 5.80 -16.13
N GLU A 51 -13.91 6.24 -17.37
CA GLU A 51 -13.25 5.42 -18.37
C GLU A 51 -11.72 5.51 -18.27
N PHE A 52 -11.07 4.34 -18.33
CA PHE A 52 -9.61 4.22 -18.31
C PHE A 52 -9.09 3.51 -19.55
N VAL A 53 -7.81 3.74 -19.85
CA VAL A 53 -7.05 3.02 -20.86
C VAL A 53 -5.94 2.25 -20.17
N ILE A 54 -5.86 0.95 -20.43
CA ILE A 54 -4.69 0.16 -20.07
C ILE A 54 -3.63 0.41 -21.13
N LEU A 55 -2.45 0.87 -20.72
CA LEU A 55 -1.32 1.15 -21.60
C LEU A 55 -0.48 -0.13 -21.78
N SER A 56 0.04 -0.67 -20.68
CA SER A 56 0.84 -1.90 -20.65
C SER A 56 0.19 -2.97 -19.77
N SER A 57 0.58 -4.23 -19.98
CA SER A 57 0.19 -5.32 -19.09
C SER A 57 1.27 -6.39 -19.13
N GLU A 58 1.80 -6.72 -17.96
CA GLU A 58 2.94 -7.62 -17.83
C GLU A 58 2.64 -8.67 -16.76
N LYS A 59 2.91 -9.93 -17.08
CA LYS A 59 2.86 -10.99 -16.07
C LYS A 59 4.15 -10.92 -15.26
N VAL A 60 4.04 -10.89 -13.94
CA VAL A 60 5.21 -10.80 -13.07
C VAL A 60 5.96 -12.13 -13.08
N PRO A 61 7.28 -12.14 -13.37
CA PRO A 61 8.12 -13.32 -13.26
C PRO A 61 8.09 -13.91 -11.84
N ARG A 62 8.21 -15.23 -11.72
CA ARG A 62 8.06 -15.93 -10.42
C ARG A 62 9.10 -15.48 -9.38
N ASP A 63 10.31 -15.19 -9.83
CA ASP A 63 11.44 -14.69 -9.05
C ASP A 63 11.26 -13.23 -8.59
N LEU A 64 10.33 -12.50 -9.20
CA LEU A 64 9.98 -11.11 -8.83
C LEU A 64 8.64 -11.00 -8.10
N LEU A 65 8.07 -12.12 -7.66
CA LEU A 65 6.85 -12.10 -6.85
C LEU A 65 7.16 -11.72 -5.40
N GLY A 66 6.28 -10.91 -4.82
CA GLY A 66 6.33 -10.55 -3.42
C GLY A 66 6.05 -11.74 -2.51
N HIS A 67 6.33 -11.55 -1.22
CA HIS A 67 6.09 -12.58 -0.21
C HIS A 67 4.62 -13.03 -0.22
N ARG A 68 4.39 -14.36 -0.20
CA ARG A 68 3.06 -15.00 -0.23
C ARG A 68 2.23 -14.75 -1.49
N VAL A 69 2.83 -14.24 -2.56
CA VAL A 69 2.18 -14.07 -3.86
C VAL A 69 2.48 -15.29 -4.75
N TYR A 70 1.44 -15.90 -5.31
CA TYR A 70 1.55 -17.06 -6.19
C TYR A 70 1.61 -16.69 -7.67
N SER A 71 0.92 -15.62 -8.05
CA SER A 71 0.85 -15.13 -9.42
C SER A 71 0.40 -13.69 -9.39
N ALA A 72 1.03 -12.82 -10.19
CA ALA A 72 0.64 -11.44 -10.33
C ALA A 72 0.74 -11.00 -11.79
N ARG A 73 -0.07 -10.01 -12.13
CA ARG A 73 0.02 -9.24 -13.37
C ARG A 73 -0.07 -7.77 -13.00
N THR A 74 0.84 -6.98 -13.54
CA THR A 74 0.89 -5.54 -13.37
C THR A 74 0.38 -4.87 -14.65
N PHE A 75 -0.08 -3.64 -14.48
CA PHE A 75 -0.63 -2.81 -15.54
C PHE A 75 -0.15 -1.38 -15.32
N THR A 76 0.13 -0.68 -16.41
CA THR A 76 0.12 0.78 -16.40
C THR A 76 -1.18 1.23 -17.03
N ALA A 77 -1.88 2.15 -16.38
CA ALA A 77 -3.14 2.69 -16.82
C ALA A 77 -3.13 4.22 -16.77
N ALA A 78 -4.06 4.84 -17.47
CA ALA A 78 -4.33 6.27 -17.36
C ALA A 78 -5.84 6.51 -17.56
N PRO A 79 -6.41 7.55 -16.94
CA PRO A 79 -7.73 8.02 -17.32
C PRO A 79 -7.80 8.38 -18.80
N LYS A 80 -8.95 8.13 -19.44
CA LYS A 80 -9.10 8.42 -20.87
C LYS A 80 -9.07 9.93 -21.17
N ASP A 81 -9.53 10.73 -20.23
CA ASP A 81 -9.65 12.19 -20.25
C ASP A 81 -8.43 12.92 -19.66
N ASP A 82 -7.53 12.21 -18.97
CA ASP A 82 -6.24 12.73 -18.50
C ASP A 82 -5.12 11.69 -18.72
N PRO A 83 -4.59 11.59 -19.95
CA PRO A 83 -3.60 10.56 -20.30
C PRO A 83 -2.21 10.79 -19.67
N ASP A 84 -1.95 11.98 -19.12
CA ASP A 84 -0.69 12.33 -18.48
C ASP A 84 -0.63 11.77 -17.04
N LEU A 85 -1.78 11.58 -16.40
CA LEU A 85 -1.89 10.92 -15.10
C LEU A 85 -1.78 9.38 -15.24
N ARG A 86 -0.56 8.91 -15.46
CA ARG A 86 -0.25 7.48 -15.52
C ARG A 86 -0.07 6.90 -14.13
N PHE A 87 -0.74 5.79 -13.87
CA PHE A 87 -0.67 5.08 -12.60
C PHE A 87 -0.51 3.58 -12.83
N PHE A 88 -0.24 2.85 -11.75
CA PHE A 88 -0.04 1.41 -11.77
C PHE A 88 -1.23 0.69 -11.18
N ALA A 89 -1.53 -0.49 -11.72
CA ALA A 89 -2.50 -1.40 -11.16
C ALA A 89 -1.95 -2.82 -11.17
N SER A 90 -2.51 -3.68 -10.34
CA SER A 90 -2.12 -5.07 -10.24
C SER A 90 -3.32 -5.97 -9.96
N SER A 91 -3.22 -7.19 -10.46
CA SER A 91 -4.11 -8.27 -10.08
C SER A 91 -3.24 -9.45 -9.68
N TYR A 92 -3.52 -10.04 -8.52
CA TYR A 92 -2.65 -11.07 -7.98
C TYR A 92 -3.39 -12.05 -7.08
N TRP A 93 -2.76 -13.20 -6.88
CA TRP A 93 -3.21 -14.25 -5.99
C TRP A 93 -2.23 -14.38 -4.84
N ALA A 94 -2.71 -14.23 -3.61
CA ALA A 94 -1.88 -14.31 -2.43
C ALA A 94 -2.58 -15.08 -1.31
N THR A 95 -1.80 -15.49 -0.31
CA THR A 95 -2.30 -16.06 0.95
C THR A 95 -2.01 -15.13 2.11
N ASP A 96 -2.93 -15.04 3.06
CA ASP A 96 -2.75 -14.29 4.31
C ASP A 96 -1.82 -15.03 5.29
N GLY A 97 -1.37 -16.24 4.95
CA GLY A 97 -0.28 -16.98 5.58
C GLY A 97 -0.62 -17.80 6.83
N PHE A 98 -1.84 -17.73 7.34
CA PHE A 98 -2.29 -18.57 8.46
C PHE A 98 -3.06 -19.83 8.00
N TRP A 99 -3.53 -19.88 6.75
CA TRP A 99 -4.27 -21.01 6.16
C TRP A 99 -4.05 -21.05 4.64
N PRO A 100 -4.10 -22.21 3.94
CA PRO A 100 -3.96 -22.31 2.48
C PRO A 100 -5.16 -21.74 1.70
N VAL A 101 -5.81 -20.70 2.20
CA VAL A 101 -6.76 -19.92 1.41
C VAL A 101 -5.97 -18.98 0.53
N ILE A 102 -6.25 -19.07 -0.77
CA ILE A 102 -5.67 -18.21 -1.80
C ILE A 102 -6.76 -17.24 -2.22
N HIS A 103 -6.50 -15.96 -2.04
CA HIS A 103 -7.41 -14.88 -2.36
C HIS A 103 -6.97 -14.17 -3.63
N HIS A 104 -7.95 -13.71 -4.40
CA HIS A 104 -7.73 -12.80 -5.53
C HIS A 104 -7.78 -11.37 -5.03
N TYR A 105 -6.79 -10.58 -5.42
CA TYR A 105 -6.75 -9.16 -5.13
C TYR A 105 -6.60 -8.37 -6.42
N CYS A 106 -7.25 -7.21 -6.44
CA CYS A 106 -7.00 -6.13 -7.38
C CYS A 106 -6.61 -4.91 -6.56
N ASN A 107 -5.49 -4.29 -6.92
CA ASN A 107 -5.04 -3.05 -6.32
C ASN A 107 -4.59 -2.09 -7.40
N ASP A 108 -4.69 -0.80 -7.13
CA ASP A 108 -4.28 0.26 -8.04
C ASP A 108 -3.74 1.45 -7.25
N SER A 109 -2.96 2.30 -7.94
CA SER A 109 -2.31 3.47 -7.36
C SER A 109 -2.88 4.78 -7.91
N TYR A 110 -4.13 4.79 -8.39
CA TYR A 110 -4.70 5.94 -9.09
C TYR A 110 -4.83 7.17 -8.18
N GLU A 111 -5.32 6.97 -6.96
CA GLU A 111 -5.50 8.04 -5.98
C GLU A 111 -4.16 8.43 -5.37
N GLU A 112 -3.28 7.46 -5.14
CA GLU A 112 -1.89 7.69 -4.73
C GLU A 112 -1.14 8.56 -5.73
N GLU A 113 -1.27 8.33 -7.03
CA GLU A 113 -0.58 9.15 -8.03
C GLU A 113 -1.10 10.60 -8.03
N GLN A 114 -2.41 10.80 -7.84
CA GLN A 114 -2.99 12.14 -7.70
C GLN A 114 -2.45 12.86 -6.46
N MET A 115 -2.46 12.17 -5.32
CA MET A 115 -1.93 12.71 -4.07
C MET A 115 -0.44 13.03 -4.16
N LEU A 116 0.36 12.15 -4.77
CA LEU A 116 1.77 12.40 -5.00
C LEU A 116 1.97 13.65 -5.85
N ARG A 117 1.26 13.76 -6.98
CA ARG A 117 1.36 14.95 -7.86
C ARG A 117 1.09 16.26 -7.12
N ILE A 118 0.07 16.29 -6.24
CA ILE A 118 -0.23 17.45 -5.39
C ILE A 118 0.94 17.73 -4.46
N TRP A 119 1.45 16.70 -3.77
CA TRP A 119 2.60 16.82 -2.89
C TRP A 119 3.83 17.39 -3.62
N GLU A 120 4.20 16.84 -4.78
CA GLU A 120 5.38 17.27 -5.52
C GLU A 120 5.27 18.73 -6.00
N GLU A 121 4.06 19.19 -6.32
CA GLU A 121 3.81 20.59 -6.69
C GLU A 121 3.96 21.53 -5.49
N GLU A 122 3.36 21.19 -4.36
CA GLU A 122 3.41 22.00 -3.14
C GLU A 122 4.84 22.04 -2.55
N ALA A 123 5.53 20.89 -2.48
CA ALA A 123 6.91 20.81 -2.02
C ALA A 123 7.88 21.62 -2.90
N ARG A 124 7.72 21.54 -4.23
CA ARG A 124 8.51 22.35 -5.18
C ARG A 124 8.25 23.84 -5.00
N THR A 125 7.00 24.23 -4.80
CA THR A 125 6.62 25.64 -4.57
C THR A 125 7.21 26.18 -3.27
N ALA A 126 7.27 25.35 -2.23
CA ALA A 126 7.85 25.70 -0.94
C ALA A 126 9.39 25.60 -0.91
N GLY A 127 10.02 25.06 -1.96
CA GLY A 127 11.47 24.82 -1.99
C GLY A 127 11.93 23.76 -0.99
N VAL A 128 11.07 22.79 -0.68
CA VAL A 128 11.34 21.74 0.31
C VAL A 128 11.82 20.48 -0.37
N ASP A 129 12.99 19.99 0.07
CA ASP A 129 13.53 18.71 -0.37
C ASP A 129 12.86 17.54 0.37
N TYR A 130 12.61 16.45 -0.36
CA TYR A 130 12.06 15.21 0.18
C TYR A 130 12.66 14.01 -0.57
N SER A 131 12.54 12.83 0.04
CA SER A 131 12.87 11.56 -0.63
C SER A 131 11.64 10.65 -0.70
N LEU A 132 11.62 9.77 -1.70
CA LEU A 132 10.53 8.83 -1.91
C LEU A 132 10.98 7.41 -1.61
N VAL A 133 10.16 6.70 -0.84
CA VAL A 133 10.19 5.24 -0.70
C VAL A 133 9.06 4.67 -1.51
N LEU A 134 9.37 3.85 -2.51
CA LEU A 134 8.34 3.26 -3.37
C LEU A 134 7.92 1.90 -2.84
N GLU A 135 6.61 1.74 -2.61
CA GLU A 135 6.02 0.43 -2.36
C GLU A 135 5.84 -0.32 -3.67
N ARG A 136 6.08 -1.64 -3.67
CA ARG A 136 6.14 -2.45 -4.90
C ARG A 136 5.27 -3.70 -4.86
N TYR A 137 4.53 -3.93 -3.77
CA TYR A 137 3.70 -5.13 -3.62
C TYR A 137 2.54 -5.12 -4.64
N PRO A 138 2.25 -6.22 -5.37
CA PRO A 138 2.58 -7.62 -5.11
C PRO A 138 3.91 -8.10 -5.71
N CYS A 139 4.72 -7.22 -6.25
CA CYS A 139 6.07 -7.57 -6.71
C CYS A 139 7.05 -7.55 -5.53
N SER A 140 8.21 -8.19 -5.74
CA SER A 140 9.34 -8.10 -4.82
C SER A 140 9.96 -6.70 -4.86
N ARG A 141 10.86 -6.41 -3.91
CA ARG A 141 11.51 -5.08 -3.82
C ARG A 141 12.46 -4.82 -4.99
N GLU A 142 12.95 -5.87 -5.63
CA GLU A 142 13.86 -5.84 -6.77
C GLU A 142 13.14 -5.47 -8.09
N ALA A 143 11.80 -5.58 -8.14
CA ALA A 143 11.03 -5.27 -9.32
C ALA A 143 11.00 -3.76 -9.58
N GLN A 144 11.82 -3.28 -10.52
CA GLN A 144 12.05 -1.84 -10.70
C GLN A 144 10.89 -1.08 -11.37
N THR A 145 10.10 -1.76 -12.21
CA THR A 145 9.16 -1.12 -13.14
C THR A 145 7.76 -0.89 -12.56
N PHE A 146 7.43 -1.50 -11.43
CA PHE A 146 6.12 -1.41 -10.81
C PHE A 146 6.21 -0.75 -9.43
N ARG A 147 5.23 0.12 -9.13
CA ARG A 147 4.99 0.69 -7.80
C ARG A 147 3.51 0.61 -7.46
N SER A 148 3.19 0.39 -6.19
CA SER A 148 1.83 0.26 -5.66
C SER A 148 1.45 1.36 -4.68
N GLY A 149 2.41 2.23 -4.32
CA GLY A 149 2.25 3.28 -3.35
C GLY A 149 3.58 3.98 -3.09
N TYR A 150 3.58 4.96 -2.20
CA TYR A 150 4.77 5.72 -1.86
C TYR A 150 4.77 6.14 -0.38
N GLY A 151 5.96 6.32 0.15
CA GLY A 151 6.21 7.05 1.39
C GLY A 151 7.05 8.28 1.06
N VAL A 152 6.60 9.46 1.50
CA VAL A 152 7.43 10.67 1.47
C VAL A 152 8.24 10.69 2.75
N ILE A 153 9.54 10.97 2.65
CA ILE A 153 10.40 11.23 3.80
C ILE A 153 10.86 12.69 3.74
N LEU A 154 10.51 13.44 4.77
CA LEU A 154 10.93 14.82 5.02
C LEU A 154 11.87 14.85 6.21
N SER A 155 12.89 15.69 6.18
CA SER A 155 13.79 15.90 7.31
C SER A 155 13.92 17.40 7.56
N PHE A 156 13.68 17.83 8.79
CA PHE A 156 13.63 19.25 9.15
C PHE A 156 13.93 19.45 10.64
N GLY A 157 14.31 20.67 10.99
CA GLY A 157 14.56 21.08 12.38
C GLY A 157 13.56 22.14 12.86
N PRO A 158 13.80 22.73 14.06
CA PRO A 158 12.89 23.69 14.67
C PRO A 158 12.67 24.94 13.82
N LYS A 159 13.70 25.39 13.09
CA LYS A 159 13.64 26.58 12.22
C LYS A 159 12.65 26.45 11.08
N ASP A 160 12.44 25.25 10.58
CA ASP A 160 11.58 24.98 9.42
C ASP A 160 10.20 24.46 9.83
N LEU A 161 9.98 24.18 11.14
CA LEU A 161 8.80 23.50 11.65
C LEU A 161 7.50 24.16 11.21
N ASP A 162 7.37 25.47 11.40
CA ASP A 162 6.13 26.19 11.09
C ASP A 162 5.85 26.18 9.57
N GLN A 163 6.89 26.35 8.74
CA GLN A 163 6.76 26.27 7.28
C GLN A 163 6.34 24.86 6.84
N ILE A 164 6.92 23.82 7.43
CA ILE A 164 6.59 22.42 7.12
C ILE A 164 5.17 22.09 7.56
N CYS A 165 4.73 22.53 8.74
CA CYS A 165 3.34 22.32 9.19
C CYS A 165 2.33 22.96 8.24
N LEU A 166 2.58 24.19 7.79
CA LEU A 166 1.74 24.86 6.79
C LEU A 166 1.73 24.13 5.45
N LEU A 167 2.89 23.66 4.97
CA LEU A 167 2.99 22.87 3.75
C LEU A 167 2.20 21.56 3.85
N LEU A 168 2.35 20.82 4.95
CA LEU A 168 1.64 19.57 5.20
C LEU A 168 0.13 19.79 5.24
N SER A 169 -0.32 20.78 6.01
CA SER A 169 -1.73 21.19 6.12
C SER A 169 -2.33 21.44 4.74
N ARG A 170 -1.77 22.40 4.00
CA ARG A 170 -2.25 22.79 2.67
C ARG A 170 -2.26 21.61 1.69
N SER A 171 -1.21 20.80 1.71
CA SER A 171 -1.10 19.64 0.84
C SER A 171 -2.19 18.61 1.14
N MET A 172 -2.40 18.27 2.42
CA MET A 172 -3.42 17.30 2.82
C MET A 172 -4.84 17.80 2.56
N GLU A 173 -5.12 19.08 2.79
CA GLU A 173 -6.42 19.69 2.48
C GLU A 173 -6.73 19.63 0.99
N ARG A 174 -5.74 19.97 0.15
CA ARG A 174 -5.90 19.89 -1.31
C ARG A 174 -6.07 18.45 -1.77
N MET A 175 -5.30 17.52 -1.22
CA MET A 175 -5.46 16.09 -1.52
C MET A 175 -6.87 15.58 -1.15
N LEU A 176 -7.41 15.97 0.01
CA LEU A 176 -8.79 15.62 0.41
C LEU A 176 -9.82 16.24 -0.53
N ALA A 177 -9.65 17.50 -0.91
CA ALA A 177 -10.56 18.20 -1.81
C ALA A 177 -10.60 17.56 -3.21
N GLU A 178 -9.45 17.10 -3.72
CA GLU A 178 -9.33 16.45 -5.03
C GLU A 178 -9.63 14.93 -5.00
N THR A 179 -9.54 14.29 -3.82
CA THR A 179 -9.83 12.85 -3.63
C THR A 179 -10.81 12.59 -2.46
N PRO A 180 -12.02 13.18 -2.45
CA PRO A 180 -12.92 13.12 -1.28
C PRO A 180 -13.37 11.69 -0.93
N ALA A 181 -13.35 10.77 -1.90
CA ALA A 181 -13.66 9.36 -1.67
C ALA A 181 -12.66 8.64 -0.76
N GLN A 182 -11.48 9.22 -0.53
CA GLN A 182 -10.43 8.68 0.35
C GLN A 182 -10.58 9.12 1.81
N GLN A 183 -11.47 10.06 2.11
CA GLN A 183 -11.73 10.44 3.48
C GLN A 183 -12.23 9.24 4.28
N GLY A 184 -11.58 8.93 5.40
CA GLY A 184 -11.92 7.78 6.22
C GLY A 184 -11.60 6.44 5.54
N ARG A 185 -10.63 6.39 4.62
CA ARG A 185 -10.06 5.15 4.08
C ARG A 185 -8.58 5.05 4.41
N MET A 186 -8.13 3.84 4.76
CA MET A 186 -6.71 3.59 4.93
C MET A 186 -6.06 3.58 3.54
N THR A 187 -5.19 4.55 3.29
CA THR A 187 -4.39 4.61 2.06
C THR A 187 -3.06 3.88 2.25
N GLY A 188 -2.46 3.43 1.15
CA GLY A 188 -1.09 2.88 1.18
C GLY A 188 0.01 3.95 1.31
N SER A 189 -0.36 5.22 1.48
CA SER A 189 0.54 6.37 1.35
C SER A 189 0.80 7.02 2.70
N THR A 190 2.07 7.30 2.97
CA THR A 190 2.52 7.81 4.28
C THR A 190 3.46 9.01 4.11
N LEU A 191 3.29 10.02 4.95
CA LEU A 191 4.28 11.09 5.13
C LEU A 191 5.09 10.75 6.39
N ARG A 192 6.38 10.49 6.22
CA ARG A 192 7.32 10.20 7.30
C ARG A 192 8.15 11.44 7.57
N LEU A 193 7.88 12.07 8.70
CA LEU A 193 8.54 13.27 9.17
C LEU A 193 9.70 12.89 10.07
N ARG A 194 10.92 13.30 9.72
CA ARG A 194 12.12 13.13 10.53
C ARG A 194 12.47 14.48 11.15
N TYR A 195 12.03 14.67 12.39
CA TYR A 195 12.28 15.88 13.16
C TYR A 195 13.51 15.69 14.05
N ARG A 196 14.35 16.72 14.12
CA ARG A 196 15.55 16.72 14.98
C ARG A 196 15.75 18.10 15.60
N GLU A 197 15.89 18.15 16.92
CA GLU A 197 16.30 19.36 17.64
C GLU A 197 17.77 19.69 17.37
N GLU A 198 18.14 20.97 17.49
CA GLU A 198 19.50 21.43 17.16
C GLU A 198 20.58 20.85 18.08
N ASP A 199 20.24 20.57 19.34
CA ASP A 199 21.11 20.05 20.39
C ASP A 199 21.21 18.52 20.42
N TRP A 200 20.35 17.81 19.70
CA TRP A 200 20.41 16.34 19.62
C TRP A 200 21.63 15.86 18.81
N PRO A 201 22.18 14.67 19.10
CA PRO A 201 23.20 14.05 18.27
C PRO A 201 22.78 13.96 16.79
N GLU A 202 23.74 14.02 15.85
CA GLU A 202 23.44 14.03 14.40
C GLU A 202 22.64 12.81 13.94
N ASP A 203 22.89 11.64 14.54
CA ASP A 203 22.21 10.38 14.19
C ASP A 203 20.81 10.26 14.83
N ASN A 204 20.43 11.19 15.71
CA ASN A 204 19.18 11.12 16.46
C ASN A 204 18.12 12.00 15.80
N CYS A 205 17.05 11.36 15.32
CA CYS A 205 15.86 12.04 14.83
C CYS A 205 14.60 11.31 15.29
N CYS A 206 13.61 12.08 15.75
CA CYS A 206 12.27 11.59 15.99
C CYS A 206 11.58 11.35 14.64
N THR A 207 11.03 10.16 14.44
CA THR A 207 10.24 9.84 13.25
C THR A 207 8.75 9.83 13.59
N VAL A 208 7.98 10.69 12.94
CA VAL A 208 6.52 10.76 13.01
C VAL A 208 5.96 10.28 11.69
N ALA A 209 5.08 9.27 11.73
CA ALA A 209 4.39 8.78 10.55
C ALA A 209 2.96 9.33 10.51
N LEU A 210 2.66 10.15 9.50
CA LEU A 210 1.31 10.58 9.18
C LEU A 210 0.79 9.71 8.03
N THR A 211 -0.11 8.79 8.32
CA THR A 211 -0.78 8.01 7.27
C THR A 211 -1.90 8.88 6.69
N LEU A 212 -1.90 9.10 5.37
CA LEU A 212 -2.83 10.07 4.77
C LEU A 212 -4.29 9.67 5.08
N PHE A 213 -5.00 10.62 5.69
CA PHE A 213 -6.43 10.57 6.06
C PHE A 213 -6.81 9.61 7.20
N TYR A 214 -5.83 8.99 7.88
CA TYR A 214 -6.05 8.23 9.10
C TYR A 214 -4.78 8.17 9.94
N SER A 215 -4.85 8.44 11.24
CA SER A 215 -3.76 8.13 12.16
C SER A 215 -4.21 7.16 13.23
N LEU A 216 -3.34 6.21 13.58
CA LEU A 216 -3.56 5.27 14.68
C LEU A 216 -3.06 5.93 15.96
N PHE A 217 -3.98 6.44 16.77
CA PHE A 217 -3.66 7.08 18.04
C PHE A 217 -3.63 6.06 19.16
N HIS A 218 -2.55 6.04 19.93
CA HIS A 218 -2.50 5.29 21.18
C HIS A 218 -3.26 6.07 22.25
N THR A 219 -4.37 5.50 22.72
CA THR A 219 -5.11 6.04 23.85
C THR A 219 -4.32 5.74 25.13
N GLY A 220 -4.33 6.66 26.10
CA GLY A 220 -3.59 6.54 27.37
C GLY A 220 -3.92 5.30 28.24
N ASN A 221 -4.83 4.45 27.79
CA ASN A 221 -5.21 3.17 28.38
C ASN A 221 -4.65 1.94 27.63
N GLY A 222 -3.76 2.13 26.65
CA GLY A 222 -3.13 1.05 25.89
C GLY A 222 -3.95 0.52 24.70
N ALA A 223 -5.11 1.11 24.40
CA ALA A 223 -5.83 0.84 23.15
C ALA A 223 -5.29 1.72 22.00
N SER A 224 -5.68 1.40 20.78
CA SER A 224 -5.34 2.19 19.59
C SER A 224 -6.62 2.52 18.85
N GLU A 225 -6.83 3.80 18.55
CA GLU A 225 -8.01 4.28 17.85
C GLU A 225 -7.61 4.91 16.52
N TRP A 226 -8.37 4.57 15.48
CA TRP A 226 -8.24 5.21 14.18
C TRP A 226 -9.00 6.52 14.20
N GLN A 227 -8.29 7.65 14.09
CA GLN A 227 -8.91 8.97 14.02
C GLN A 227 -8.51 9.68 12.72
N ASN A 228 -9.38 10.56 12.25
CA ASN A 228 -9.05 11.45 11.15
C ASN A 228 -7.86 12.31 11.54
N ILE A 229 -6.98 12.58 10.57
CA ILE A 229 -5.92 13.56 10.79
C ILE A 229 -6.54 14.95 10.82
N ASP A 230 -6.26 15.69 11.90
CA ASP A 230 -6.49 17.12 11.93
C ASP A 230 -5.48 17.78 10.99
N THR A 231 -5.99 18.37 9.90
CA THR A 231 -5.15 19.05 8.92
C THR A 231 -4.79 20.46 9.34
N ASP A 232 -5.23 20.93 10.52
CA ASP A 232 -4.83 22.21 11.08
C ASP A 232 -3.30 22.26 11.32
N PRO A 233 -2.61 23.33 10.88
CA PRO A 233 -1.16 23.45 11.06
C PRO A 233 -0.70 23.36 12.52
N GLU A 234 -1.46 23.90 13.47
CA GLU A 234 -1.11 23.86 14.89
C GLU A 234 -1.30 22.44 15.44
N ALA A 235 -2.37 21.74 15.05
CA ALA A 235 -2.55 20.33 15.43
C ALA A 235 -1.42 19.44 14.91
N ILE A 236 -0.97 19.64 13.67
CA ILE A 236 0.19 18.95 13.10
C ILE A 236 1.45 19.27 13.90
N ARG A 237 1.65 20.55 14.25
CA ARG A 237 2.79 21.03 15.03
C ARG A 237 2.84 20.40 16.42
N GLU A 238 1.72 20.41 17.13
CA GLU A 238 1.58 19.77 18.45
C GLU A 238 1.90 18.28 18.36
N CYS A 239 1.37 17.58 17.35
CA CYS A 239 1.64 16.15 17.14
C CYS A 239 3.15 15.86 16.99
N ILE A 240 3.86 16.68 16.21
CA ILE A 240 5.31 16.54 16.00
C ILE A 240 6.07 16.80 17.31
N LEU A 241 5.75 17.88 18.01
CA LEU A 241 6.44 18.27 19.25
C LEU A 241 6.19 17.29 20.40
N GLU A 242 4.97 16.76 20.53
CA GLU A 242 4.68 15.71 21.50
C GLU A 242 5.47 14.43 21.22
N ALA A 243 5.57 14.04 19.95
CA ALA A 243 6.38 12.90 19.55
C ALA A 243 7.87 13.13 19.80
N ALA A 244 8.37 14.33 19.52
CA ALA A 244 9.75 14.73 19.81
C ALA A 244 10.04 14.66 21.32
N ALA A 245 9.18 15.24 22.15
CA ALA A 245 9.34 15.21 23.61
C ALA A 245 9.27 13.78 24.19
N ARG A 246 8.44 12.89 23.62
CA ARG A 246 8.44 11.46 23.98
C ARG A 246 9.76 10.78 23.61
N TYR A 247 10.26 11.06 22.41
CA TYR A 247 11.53 10.51 21.93
C TYR A 247 12.70 10.96 22.81
N GLU A 248 12.77 12.24 23.13
CA GLU A 248 13.78 12.83 24.01
C GLU A 248 13.83 12.13 25.38
N ARG A 249 12.67 11.93 26.03
CA ARG A 249 12.57 11.20 27.30
C ARG A 249 12.98 9.73 27.19
N GLN A 250 12.69 9.10 26.05
CA GLN A 250 13.00 7.68 25.85
C GLN A 250 14.51 7.44 25.69
N TYR A 251 15.22 8.39 25.09
CA TYR A 251 16.64 8.27 24.75
C TYR A 251 17.57 9.12 25.62
N ASP A 252 17.05 9.78 26.66
CA ASP A 252 17.80 10.58 27.62
C ASP A 252 18.70 11.61 26.93
N LEU A 253 18.10 12.39 26.03
CA LEU A 253 18.81 13.37 25.18
C LEU A 253 18.96 14.75 25.85
N GLN A 254 18.71 14.83 27.17
CA GLN A 254 18.90 16.02 28.02
C GLN A 254 19.99 15.78 29.08
#